data_AF-A0AAW8KJH0-F1
#
_entry.id   AF-A0AAW8KJH0-F1
#
_cell.length_a   1.000
_cell.length_b   1.000
_cell.length_c   1.000
_cell.angle_alpha   90.00
_cell.angle_beta   90.00
_cell.angle_gamma   90.00
#
_symmetry.space_group_name_H-M   'P 1'
#
loop_
_entity.id
_entity.type
_entity.pdbx_description
1 polymer ?
#
loop_
_entity_poly.entity_id
_entity_poly.type
_entity_poly.pdbx_seq_one_letter_code
_entity_poly.pdbx_strand_id
1 'polypeptide(L)'
;ERLSFMINVGLDYLSLFRPTKTLSGGESQRIRLATQIGSGLTGVLYVLDEPSIGLHQRDNDKLLATLNRLRDLGNTLIVVE
;
A
#
# COMPACT_ATOMS: atom_id res chain seq x y z
N GLU A 1 -12.29 -4.52 -8.29
CA GLU A 1 -10.91 -4.90 -7.91
C GLU A 1 -10.01 -3.71 -7.52
N ARG A 2 -9.84 -2.66 -8.34
CA ARG A 2 -8.91 -1.56 -7.96
C ARG A 2 -9.24 -0.85 -6.64
N LEU A 3 -10.53 -0.62 -6.38
CA LEU A 3 -10.99 -0.03 -5.11
C LEU A 3 -10.68 -0.93 -3.89
N SER A 4 -10.67 -2.26 -4.05
CA SER A 4 -10.33 -3.13 -2.93
C SER A 4 -8.85 -3.06 -2.57
N PHE A 5 -7.95 -2.75 -3.51
CA PHE A 5 -6.55 -2.48 -3.18
C PHE A 5 -6.40 -1.25 -2.29
N MET A 6 -7.15 -0.17 -2.56
CA MET A 6 -7.15 1.01 -1.70
C MET A 6 -7.67 0.70 -0.28
N ILE A 7 -8.71 -0.12 -0.18
CA ILE A 7 -9.25 -0.56 1.12
C ILE A 7 -8.23 -1.41 1.89
N ASN A 8 -7.53 -2.30 1.19
CA ASN A 8 -6.53 -3.19 1.80
C ASN A 8 -5.31 -2.44 2.35
N VAL A 9 -4.98 -1.29 1.78
CA VAL A 9 -3.95 -0.38 2.33
C VAL A 9 -4.52 0.66 3.31
N GLY A 10 -5.76 0.50 3.78
CA GLY A 10 -6.35 1.38 4.79
C GLY A 10 -6.65 2.80 4.29
N LEU A 11 -7.02 2.96 3.03
CA LEU A 11 -7.41 4.26 2.43
C LEU A 11 -8.91 4.34 2.12
N ASP A 12 -9.73 3.52 2.77
CA ASP A 12 -11.18 3.45 2.61
C ASP A 12 -11.91 4.73 3.05
N TYR A 13 -11.27 5.55 3.89
CA TYR A 13 -11.78 6.85 4.32
C TYR A 13 -11.55 7.97 3.29
N LEU A 14 -10.79 7.72 2.22
CA LEU A 14 -10.52 8.72 1.18
C LEU A 14 -11.63 8.76 0.13
N SER A 15 -11.99 9.98 -0.28
CA SER A 15 -12.77 10.19 -1.50
C SER A 15 -11.85 10.20 -2.72
N LEU A 16 -12.31 9.62 -3.84
CA LEU A 16 -11.59 9.64 -5.12
C LEU A 16 -11.35 11.07 -5.64
N PHE A 17 -12.19 12.03 -5.23
CA PHE A 17 -12.06 13.43 -5.61
C PHE A 17 -11.14 14.23 -4.69
N ARG A 18 -10.53 13.61 -3.67
CA ARG A 18 -9.63 14.31 -2.74
C ARG A 18 -8.39 14.81 -3.51
N PRO A 19 -8.07 16.11 -3.44
CA PRO A 19 -6.90 16.64 -4.14
C PRO A 19 -5.60 16.02 -3.61
N THR A 20 -4.71 15.58 -4.51
CA THR A 20 -3.42 14.95 -4.17
C THR A 20 -2.53 15.80 -3.27
N LYS A 21 -2.61 17.14 -3.39
CA LYS A 21 -1.87 18.08 -2.52
C LYS A 21 -2.25 18.00 -1.03
N THR A 22 -3.41 17.41 -0.71
CA THR A 22 -3.90 17.28 0.67
C THR A 22 -3.53 15.95 1.31
N LEU A 23 -2.87 15.05 0.57
CA LEU A 23 -2.45 13.75 1.07
C LEU A 23 -1.19 13.90 1.93
N SER A 24 -1.16 13.19 3.04
CA SER A 24 0.05 12.94 3.81
C SER A 24 1.04 12.09 3.03
N GLY A 25 2.29 12.06 3.50
CA GLY A 25 3.33 11.17 2.95
C GLY A 25 2.91 9.70 2.98
N GLY A 26 2.42 9.22 4.13
CA GLY A 26 1.93 7.85 4.30
C GLY A 26 0.75 7.50 3.38
N GLU A 27 -0.22 8.41 3.21
CA GLU A 27 -1.32 8.22 2.26
C GLU A 27 -0.79 8.07 0.82
N SER A 28 0.13 8.95 0.41
CA SER A 28 0.73 8.91 -0.92
C SER A 28 1.53 7.63 -1.17
N GLN A 29 2.25 7.15 -0.16
CA GLN A 29 2.99 5.89 -0.22
C GLN A 29 2.05 4.69 -0.36
N ARG A 30 0.95 4.65 0.41
CA ARG A 30 -0.04 3.58 0.33
C ARG A 30 -0.81 3.56 -0.99
N ILE A 31 -1.08 4.72 -1.60
CA ILE A 31 -1.63 4.80 -2.96
C ILE A 31 -0.67 4.16 -3.98
N ARG A 32 0.64 4.45 -3.86
CA ARG A 32 1.65 3.81 -4.71
C ARG A 32 1.65 2.29 -4.52
N LEU A 33 1.63 1.81 -3.27
CA LEU A 33 1.57 0.38 -2.97
C LEU A 33 0.34 -0.29 -3.60
N ALA A 34 -0.85 0.29 -3.43
CA ALA A 34 -2.09 -0.22 -4.04
C ALA A 34 -1.99 -0.28 -5.58
N THR A 35 -1.31 0.70 -6.19
CA THR A 35 -1.07 0.74 -7.64
C THR A 35 -0.13 -0.37 -8.10
N GLN A 36 0.94 -0.66 -7.33
CA GLN A 36 1.89 -1.73 -7.63
C GLN A 36 1.28 -3.12 -7.53
N ILE A 37 0.35 -3.32 -6.60
CA ILE A 37 -0.37 -4.59 -6.51
C ILE A 37 -1.34 -4.76 -7.68
N GLY A 38 -1.98 -3.67 -8.10
CA GLY A 38 -2.88 -3.67 -9.24
C GLY A 38 -2.20 -3.76 -10.61
N SER A 39 -0.89 -3.51 -10.70
CA SER A 39 -0.14 -3.63 -11.96
C SER A 39 0.19 -5.08 -12.33
N GLY A 40 0.14 -6.00 -11.37
CA GLY A 40 0.44 -7.42 -11.59
C GLY A 40 1.89 -7.68 -12.01
N LEU A 41 2.81 -6.76 -11.69
CA LEU A 41 4.23 -6.96 -11.95
C LEU A 41 4.79 -8.09 -11.09
N THR A 42 5.70 -8.88 -11.67
CA THR A 42 6.34 -10.03 -11.04
C THR A 42 7.86 -9.95 -11.24
N GLY A 43 8.65 -10.53 -10.34
CA GLY A 43 10.11 -10.49 -10.40
C GLY A 43 10.72 -9.11 -10.07
N VAL A 44 9.94 -8.23 -9.45
CA VAL A 44 10.37 -6.88 -9.06
C VAL A 44 10.90 -6.89 -7.61
N LEU A 45 11.94 -6.09 -7.35
CA LEU A 45 12.37 -5.75 -6.00
C LEU A 45 11.67 -4.47 -5.54
N TYR A 46 10.86 -4.58 -4.49
CA TYR A 46 10.26 -3.44 -3.81
C TYR A 46 11.04 -3.12 -2.54
N VAL A 47 11.49 -1.87 -2.41
CA VAL A 47 12.11 -1.34 -1.18
C VAL A 47 11.14 -0.33 -0.58
N LEU A 48 10.68 -0.59 0.64
CA LEU A 48 9.72 0.24 1.35
C LEU A 48 10.35 0.79 2.64
N ASP A 49 10.13 2.07 2.87
CA ASP A 49 10.63 2.81 4.04
C ASP A 49 9.45 3.20 4.93
N GLU A 50 9.38 2.66 6.15
CA GLU A 50 8.34 2.85 7.17
C GLU A 50 6.89 2.82 6.59
N PRO A 51 6.45 1.74 5.91
CA PRO A 51 5.14 1.72 5.26
C PRO A 51 3.96 1.79 6.25
N SER A 52 4.21 1.50 7.53
CA SER A 52 3.25 1.63 8.64
C SER A 52 3.07 3.08 9.12
N ILE A 53 3.85 4.04 8.63
CA ILE A 53 3.82 5.43 9.10
C ILE A 53 2.43 6.08 8.95
N GLY A 54 1.94 6.63 10.06
CA GLY A 54 0.63 7.28 10.13
C GLY A 54 -0.55 6.32 9.91
N LEU A 55 -0.33 5.01 10.03
CA LEU A 55 -1.39 4.01 10.03
C LEU A 55 -1.85 3.73 11.47
N HIS A 56 -3.14 3.52 11.66
CA HIS A 56 -3.66 3.06 12.94
C HIS A 56 -3.27 1.59 13.17
N GLN A 57 -2.96 1.20 14.41
CA GLN A 57 -2.52 -0.17 14.74
C GLN A 57 -3.45 -1.27 14.18
N ARG A 58 -4.76 -1.01 14.18
CA ARG A 58 -5.79 -1.91 13.63
C ARG A 58 -5.61 -2.22 12.14
N ASP A 59 -5.02 -1.32 11.37
CA ASP A 59 -4.87 -1.47 9.92
C ASP A 59 -3.49 -2.03 9.53
N ASN A 60 -2.58 -2.22 10.49
CA ASN A 60 -1.27 -2.85 10.26
C ASN A 60 -1.41 -4.28 9.71
N ASP A 61 -2.37 -5.05 10.22
CA ASP A 61 -2.61 -6.42 9.74
C ASP A 61 -3.03 -6.44 8.27
N LYS A 62 -3.81 -5.44 7.82
CA LYS A 62 -4.21 -5.29 6.42
C LYS A 62 -3.03 -4.91 5.54
N LEU A 63 -2.18 -4.00 6.00
CA LEU A 63 -0.94 -3.64 5.31
C LEU A 63 -0.01 -4.86 5.17
N LEU A 64 0.21 -5.61 6.25
CA LEU A 64 1.03 -6.82 6.23
C LEU A 64 0.47 -7.88 5.27
N ALA A 65 -0.85 -8.12 5.29
CA ALA A 65 -1.49 -9.03 4.33
C ALA A 65 -1.28 -8.56 2.88
N THR A 66 -1.28 -7.25 2.66
CA THR A 66 -1.08 -6.62 1.36
C THR A 66 0.37 -6.78 0.86
N LEU A 67 1.37 -6.62 1.74
CA LEU A 67 2.78 -6.86 1.45
C LEU A 67 3.06 -8.35 1.18
N ASN A 68 2.47 -9.24 1.98
CA ASN A 68 2.56 -10.69 1.74
C ASN A 68 1.99 -11.07 0.37
N ARG A 69 0.85 -10.51 -0.01
CA ARG A 69 0.29 -10.71 -1.35
C ARG A 69 1.24 -10.24 -2.45
N LEU A 70 1.89 -9.08 -2.28
CA LEU A 70 2.85 -8.56 -3.27
C LEU A 70 4.05 -9.51 -3.42
N ARG A 71 4.55 -10.08 -2.31
CA ARG A 71 5.58 -11.14 -2.32
C ARG A 71 5.10 -12.39 -3.07
N ASP A 72 3.91 -12.87 -2.75
CA ASP A 72 3.35 -14.12 -3.28
C ASP A 72 3.05 -14.05 -4.79
N LEU A 73 2.93 -12.84 -5.35
CA LEU A 73 2.93 -12.62 -6.81
C LEU A 73 4.30 -12.89 -7.48
N GLY A 74 5.33 -13.27 -6.72
CA GLY A 74 6.67 -13.54 -7.22
C GLY A 74 7.60 -12.32 -7.17
N ASN A 75 7.35 -11.40 -6.25
CA ASN A 75 8.22 -10.23 -6.02
C ASN A 75 9.04 -10.40 -4.74
N THR A 76 10.13 -9.64 -4.66
CA THR A 76 10.97 -9.56 -3.46
C THR A 76 10.71 -8.23 -2.77
N LEU A 77 10.55 -8.26 -1.45
CA LEU A 77 10.32 -7.06 -0.64
C LEU A 77 11.45 -6.89 0.37
N ILE A 78 11.92 -5.66 0.51
CA ILE A 78 12.74 -5.19 1.63
C ILE A 78 11.95 -4.07 2.31
N VAL A 79 11.73 -4.21 3.61
CA VAL A 79 10.95 -3.26 4.41
C VAL A 79 11.80 -2.79 5.58
N VAL A 80 11.89 -1.47 5.73
CA VAL A 80 12.41 -0.82 6.94
C VAL A 80 11.20 -0.38 7.77
N GLU A 81 11.21 -0.68 9.06
CA GLU A 81 10.20 -0.28 10.05
C GLU A 81 10.87 0.46 11.21
#